data_AF-F7T868-F1
#
_entry.id   AF-F7T868-F1
#
_cell.length_a   1.000
_cell.length_b   1.000
_cell.length_c   1.000
_cell.angle_alpha   90.00
_cell.angle_beta   90.00
_cell.angle_gamma   90.00
#
_symmetry.space_group_name_H-M   'P 1'
#
loop_
_entity.id
_entity.type
_entity.pdbx_description
1 polymer ?
#
loop_
_entity_poly.entity_id
_entity_poly.type
_entity_poly.pdbx_seq_one_letter_code
_entity_poly.pdbx_strand_id
1 'polypeptide(L)'
;MRAPLLLAACMLLAAAALASLWLGSHGLSAATVWRVLLRPDDSHAALVVASRIPRTVLALLTGAALAVAGALIQALTRNPLAEPGLLGVNAGAAASIVTAALLLAACPRIRSGPPCPARWRPRRRCT
;
A
#
# COMPACT_ATOMS: atom_id res chain seq x y z
N MET A 1 -7.60 4.13 33.01
CA MET A 1 -7.84 5.10 31.92
C MET A 1 -7.27 4.71 30.56
N ARG A 2 -6.34 3.74 30.44
CA ARG A 2 -5.71 3.36 29.15
C ARG A 2 -6.53 2.36 28.32
N ALA A 3 -7.30 1.50 28.99
CA ALA A 3 -8.17 0.51 28.35
C ALA A 3 -9.16 1.10 27.31
N PRO A 4 -9.92 2.18 27.59
CA PRO A 4 -10.82 2.75 26.59
C PRO A 4 -10.07 3.32 25.38
N LEU A 5 -8.85 3.85 25.58
CA LEU A 5 -8.01 4.38 24.51
C LEU A 5 -7.54 3.26 23.56
N LEU A 6 -7.12 2.11 24.12
CA LEU A 6 -6.72 0.94 23.35
C LEU A 6 -7.90 0.33 22.57
N LEU A 7 -9.07 0.25 23.22
CA LEU A 7 -10.31 -0.20 22.58
C LEU A 7 -10.71 0.71 21.41
N ALA A 8 -10.63 2.03 21.60
CA ALA A 8 -10.89 2.99 20.53
C ALA A 8 -9.90 2.85 19.36
N ALA A 9 -8.61 2.67 19.65
CA ALA A 9 -7.59 2.46 18.62
C ALA A 9 -7.82 1.16 17.82
N CYS A 10 -8.15 0.05 18.50
CA CYS A 10 -8.48 -1.21 17.83
C CYS A 10 -9.74 -1.11 16.96
N MET A 11 -10.79 -0.43 17.46
CA MET A 11 -12.00 -0.20 16.65
C MET A 11 -11.71 0.68 15.44
N LEU A 12 -10.90 1.73 15.60
CA LEU A 12 -10.51 2.59 14.48
C LEU A 12 -9.70 1.83 13.43
N LEU A 13 -8.77 0.96 13.86
CA LEU A 13 -7.99 0.12 12.96
C LEU A 13 -8.89 -0.86 12.17
N ALA A 14 -9.84 -1.50 12.86
CA ALA A 14 -10.79 -2.40 12.22
C ALA A 14 -11.69 -1.65 11.21
N ALA A 15 -12.19 -0.46 11.58
CA ALA A 15 -12.96 0.39 10.69
C ALA A 15 -12.15 0.83 9.46
N ALA A 16 -10.88 1.21 9.64
CA ALA A 16 -9.98 1.59 8.53
C ALA A 16 -9.68 0.40 7.60
N ALA A 17 -9.50 -0.81 8.15
CA ALA A 17 -9.30 -2.02 7.35
C ALA A 17 -10.54 -2.35 6.51
N LEU A 18 -11.74 -2.27 7.11
CA LEU A 18 -13.01 -2.44 6.41
C LEU A 18 -13.23 -1.37 5.34
N ALA A 19 -12.94 -0.10 5.68
CA ALA A 19 -13.00 1.01 4.77
C ALA A 19 -12.04 0.82 3.59
N SER A 20 -10.82 0.31 3.81
CA SER A 20 -9.87 0.04 2.73
C SER A 20 -10.34 -1.07 1.78
N LEU A 21 -11.19 -2.00 2.24
CA LEU A 21 -11.81 -3.01 1.39
C LEU A 21 -12.97 -2.41 0.57
N TRP A 22 -13.74 -1.50 1.17
CA TRP A 22 -14.92 -0.87 0.57
C TRP A 22 -14.57 0.29 -0.38
N LEU A 23 -13.68 1.20 0.02
CA LEU A 23 -13.19 2.29 -0.81
C LEU A 23 -12.24 1.74 -1.88
N GLY A 24 -12.77 1.42 -3.04
CA GLY A 24 -11.95 1.31 -4.23
C GLY A 24 -12.75 1.58 -5.49
N SER A 25 -12.00 1.84 -6.56
CA SER A 25 -12.43 2.45 -7.83
C SER A 25 -13.63 1.83 -8.55
N HIS A 26 -14.05 0.63 -8.16
CA HIS A 26 -15.26 -0.02 -8.66
C HIS A 26 -16.20 -0.31 -7.49
N GLY A 27 -17.44 0.20 -7.56
CA GLY A 27 -18.51 -0.05 -6.61
C GLY A 27 -18.94 -1.52 -6.66
N LEU A 28 -18.21 -2.36 -5.93
CA LEU A 28 -18.54 -3.76 -5.75
C LEU A 28 -19.39 -3.88 -4.48
N SER A 29 -20.54 -4.56 -4.58
CA SER A 29 -21.34 -4.85 -3.39
C SER A 29 -20.56 -5.74 -2.42
N ALA A 30 -20.71 -5.52 -1.11
CA ALA A 30 -20.03 -6.31 -0.08
C ALA A 30 -20.28 -7.82 -0.22
N ALA A 31 -21.47 -8.19 -0.71
CA ALA A 31 -21.83 -9.57 -1.03
C ALA A 31 -20.98 -10.19 -2.16
N THR A 32 -20.59 -9.39 -3.16
CA THR A 32 -19.71 -9.84 -4.25
C THR A 32 -18.27 -10.02 -3.76
N VAL A 33 -17.77 -9.13 -2.90
CA VAL A 33 -16.43 -9.28 -2.28
C VAL A 33 -16.37 -10.55 -1.44
N TRP A 34 -17.38 -10.80 -0.59
CA TRP A 34 -17.44 -11.99 0.24
C TRP A 34 -17.48 -13.28 -0.59
N ARG A 35 -18.29 -13.29 -1.66
CA ARG A 35 -18.41 -14.43 -2.56
C ARG A 35 -17.11 -14.73 -3.30
N VAL A 36 -16.46 -13.70 -3.83
CA VAL A 36 -15.17 -13.80 -4.53
C VAL A 36 -14.05 -14.29 -3.60
N LEU A 37 -14.10 -13.90 -2.32
CA LEU A 37 -13.11 -14.34 -1.32
C LEU A 37 -13.24 -15.83 -0.99
N LEU A 38 -14.47 -16.35 -0.96
CA LEU A 38 -14.77 -17.77 -0.69
C LEU A 38 -14.68 -18.65 -1.95
N ARG A 39 -14.98 -18.09 -3.11
CA ARG A 39 -14.92 -18.75 -4.42
C ARG A 39 -14.32 -17.77 -5.44
N PRO A 40 -13.01 -17.84 -5.68
CA PRO A 40 -12.37 -17.05 -6.73
C PRO A 40 -12.94 -17.46 -8.11
N ASP A 41 -13.45 -16.50 -8.86
CA ASP A 41 -13.91 -16.65 -10.25
C ASP A 41 -13.01 -15.81 -11.19
N ASP A 42 -12.99 -16.07 -12.50
CA ASP A 42 -12.26 -15.26 -13.50
C ASP A 42 -12.90 -13.89 -13.82
N SER A 43 -13.72 -13.38 -12.90
CA SER A 43 -14.41 -12.09 -13.07
C SER A 43 -13.47 -10.90 -12.82
N HIS A 44 -13.73 -9.76 -13.48
CA HIS A 44 -13.00 -8.51 -13.23
C HIS A 44 -13.06 -8.08 -11.75
N ALA A 45 -14.15 -8.43 -11.06
CA ALA A 45 -14.29 -8.19 -9.63
C ALA A 45 -13.27 -8.98 -8.79
N ALA A 46 -12.96 -10.22 -9.18
CA ALA A 46 -11.97 -11.05 -8.51
C ALA A 46 -10.55 -10.50 -8.65
N LEU A 47 -10.19 -10.03 -9.86
CA LEU A 47 -8.89 -9.40 -10.09
C LEU A 47 -8.72 -8.12 -9.22
N VAL A 48 -9.78 -7.32 -9.12
CA VAL A 48 -9.79 -6.12 -8.28
C VAL A 48 -9.65 -6.48 -6.80
N VAL A 49 -10.38 -7.48 -6.30
CA VAL A 49 -10.25 -7.94 -4.89
C VAL A 49 -8.86 -8.51 -4.62
N ALA A 50 -8.30 -9.31 -5.54
CA ALA A 50 -6.97 -9.89 -5.42
C ALA A 50 -5.86 -8.83 -5.32
N SER A 51 -6.04 -7.63 -5.89
CA SER A 51 -5.10 -6.52 -5.73
C SER A 51 -5.29 -5.69 -4.44
N ARG A 52 -6.50 -5.72 -3.84
CA ARG A 52 -6.80 -4.99 -2.59
C ARG A 52 -6.23 -5.69 -1.37
N ILE A 53 -6.30 -7.02 -1.32
CA ILE A 53 -5.79 -7.84 -0.21
C ILE A 53 -4.29 -7.60 0.05
N PRO A 54 -3.36 -7.66 -0.93
CA PRO A 54 -1.95 -7.42 -0.65
C PRO A 54 -1.71 -5.98 -0.18
N ARG A 55 -2.51 -5.00 -0.64
CA ARG A 55 -2.39 -3.61 -0.20
C ARG A 55 -2.78 -3.42 1.27
N THR A 56 -3.87 -4.05 1.71
CA THR A 56 -4.30 -3.98 3.13
C THR A 56 -3.30 -4.69 4.04
N VAL A 57 -2.80 -5.85 3.62
CA VAL A 57 -1.77 -6.59 4.36
C VAL A 57 -0.49 -5.77 4.49
N LEU A 58 -0.01 -5.17 3.39
CA LEU A 58 1.18 -4.31 3.42
C LEU A 58 0.98 -3.08 4.32
N ALA A 59 -0.20 -2.46 4.30
CA ALA A 59 -0.49 -1.31 5.17
C ALA A 59 -0.46 -1.70 6.66
N LEU A 60 -1.03 -2.86 7.02
CA LEU A 60 -1.01 -3.36 8.40
C LEU A 60 0.41 -3.71 8.85
N LEU A 61 1.17 -4.42 8.02
CA LEU A 61 2.54 -4.84 8.35
C LEU A 61 3.49 -3.64 8.47
N THR A 62 3.42 -2.69 7.52
CA THR A 62 4.27 -1.49 7.56
C THR A 62 3.89 -0.59 8.73
N GLY A 63 2.59 -0.41 9.01
CA GLY A 63 2.12 0.32 10.19
C GLY A 63 2.60 -0.29 11.51
N ALA A 64 2.51 -1.63 11.65
CA ALA A 64 3.00 -2.34 12.83
C ALA A 64 4.52 -2.20 12.99
N ALA A 65 5.28 -2.36 11.90
CA ALA A 65 6.73 -2.19 11.92
C ALA A 65 7.15 -0.77 12.33
N LEU A 66 6.46 0.26 11.80
CA LEU A 66 6.70 1.66 12.16
C LEU A 66 6.35 1.94 13.63
N ALA A 67 5.24 1.39 14.14
CA ALA A 67 4.87 1.53 15.55
C ALA A 67 5.92 0.92 16.48
N VAL A 68 6.44 -0.27 16.16
CA VAL A 68 7.51 -0.92 16.93
C VAL A 68 8.81 -0.12 16.84
N ALA A 69 9.20 0.32 15.64
CA ALA A 69 10.41 1.13 15.46
C ALA A 69 10.33 2.47 16.23
N GLY A 70 9.18 3.13 16.22
CA GLY A 70 8.92 4.36 16.99
C GLY A 70 9.03 4.12 18.50
N ALA A 71 8.34 3.10 19.01
CA ALA A 71 8.40 2.74 20.43
C ALA A 71 9.82 2.37 20.88
N LEU A 72 10.57 1.63 20.05
CA LEU A 72 11.95 1.25 20.34
C LEU A 72 12.86 2.48 20.44
N ILE A 73 12.79 3.41 19.47
CA ILE A 73 13.63 4.61 19.46
C ILE A 73 13.28 5.55 20.59
N GLN A 74 11.99 5.73 20.88
CA GLN A 74 11.53 6.51 22.04
C GLN A 74 12.05 5.91 23.36
N ALA A 75 12.05 4.58 23.49
CA ALA A 75 12.56 3.88 24.67
C ALA A 75 14.08 3.99 24.81
N LEU A 76 14.83 3.83 23.71
CA LEU A 76 16.29 3.90 23.69
C LEU A 76 16.82 5.31 23.95
N THR A 77 16.23 6.32 23.32
CA THR A 77 16.62 7.73 23.51
C THR A 77 16.05 8.33 24.80
N ARG A 78 15.11 7.63 25.46
CA ARG A 78 14.30 8.16 26.57
C ARG A 78 13.69 9.53 26.22
N ASN A 79 13.41 9.76 24.94
CA ASN A 79 12.87 10.99 24.42
C ASN A 79 11.54 10.68 23.70
N PRO A 80 10.38 11.07 24.27
CA PRO A 80 9.08 10.81 23.66
C PRO A 80 8.86 11.54 22.33
N LEU A 81 9.74 12.48 21.95
CA LEU A 81 9.72 13.19 20.67
C LEU A 81 10.60 12.55 19.59
N ALA A 82 11.38 11.51 19.93
CA ALA A 82 12.26 10.88 18.96
C ALA A 82 11.46 10.00 17.98
N GLU A 83 11.73 10.14 16.68
CA GLU A 83 11.15 9.30 15.63
C GLU A 83 12.22 8.65 14.74
N PRO A 84 11.98 7.43 14.21
CA PRO A 84 12.88 6.72 13.30
C PRO A 84 13.23 7.48 12.02
N GLY A 85 12.33 8.34 11.54
CA GLY A 85 12.52 9.09 10.30
C GLY A 85 13.73 10.03 10.32
N LEU A 86 14.09 10.55 11.48
CA LEU A 86 15.19 11.51 11.65
C LEU A 86 16.58 10.89 11.49
N LEU A 87 16.70 9.56 11.55
CA LEU A 87 17.96 8.84 11.37
C LEU A 87 18.35 8.64 9.89
N GLY A 88 17.59 9.23 8.96
CA GLY A 88 17.91 9.21 7.53
C GLY A 88 17.43 7.96 6.78
N VAL A 89 16.68 7.06 7.42
CA VAL A 89 16.17 5.81 6.82
C VAL A 89 15.28 6.09 5.61
N ASN A 90 14.42 7.12 5.69
CA ASN A 90 13.54 7.51 4.59
C ASN A 90 14.32 8.10 3.39
N ALA A 91 15.32 8.94 3.67
CA ALA A 91 16.18 9.52 2.65
C ALA A 91 17.02 8.44 1.93
N GLY A 92 17.56 7.48 2.68
CA GLY A 92 18.31 6.35 2.13
C GLY A 92 17.44 5.42 1.27
N ALA A 93 16.21 5.14 1.70
CA ALA A 93 15.26 4.35 0.91
C ALA A 93 14.89 5.06 -0.41
N ALA A 94 14.59 6.36 -0.36
CA ALA A 94 14.26 7.14 -1.55
C ALA A 94 15.43 7.21 -2.54
N ALA A 95 16.65 7.45 -2.05
CA ALA A 95 17.86 7.46 -2.88
C ALA A 95 18.08 6.09 -3.57
N SER A 96 17.94 4.99 -2.81
CA SER A 96 18.10 3.63 -3.34
C SER A 96 17.10 3.31 -4.45
N ILE A 97 15.83 3.73 -4.29
CA ILE A 97 14.79 3.55 -5.32
C ILE A 97 15.15 4.30 -6.60
N VAL A 98 15.59 5.55 -6.49
CA VAL A 98 15.99 6.36 -7.66
C VAL A 98 17.20 5.76 -8.35
N THR A 99 18.24 5.38 -7.60
CA THR A 99 19.43 4.74 -8.15
C THR A 99 19.08 3.43 -8.86
N ALA A 100 18.28 2.56 -8.23
CA ALA A 100 17.82 1.32 -8.87
C ALA A 100 17.01 1.60 -10.13
N ALA A 101 16.07 2.54 -10.09
CA ALA A 101 15.26 2.91 -11.24
C ALA A 101 16.11 3.43 -12.41
N LEU A 102 17.12 4.26 -12.15
CA LEU A 102 18.03 4.77 -13.17
C LEU A 102 18.87 3.64 -13.79
N LEU A 103 19.43 2.75 -12.97
CA LEU A 103 20.23 1.62 -13.45
C LEU A 103 19.39 0.61 -14.26
N LEU A 104 18.16 0.33 -13.82
CA LEU A 104 17.25 -0.58 -14.54
C LEU A 104 16.69 0.07 -15.82
N ALA A 105 16.39 1.38 -15.79
CA ALA A 105 15.92 2.11 -16.97
C ALA A 105 17.02 2.26 -18.04
N ALA A 106 18.29 2.22 -17.63
CA ALA A 106 19.43 2.15 -18.53
C ALA A 106 19.59 0.76 -19.18
N CYS A 107 18.92 -0.30 -18.69
CA CYS A 107 18.95 -1.62 -19.32
C CYS A 107 18.09 -1.63 -20.61
N PRO A 108 18.69 -1.84 -21.81
CA PRO A 108 17.97 -1.78 -23.09
C PRO A 108 16.88 -2.86 -23.26
N ARG A 109 16.95 -3.93 -22.47
CA ARG A 109 16.07 -5.11 -22.56
C ARG A 109 14.63 -4.85 -22.11
N ILE A 110 14.38 -3.85 -21.26
CA ILE A 110 13.02 -3.46 -20.81
C ILE A 110 12.37 -2.45 -21.77
N ARG A 111 13.18 -1.64 -22.47
CA ARG A 111 12.69 -0.63 -23.42
C ARG A 111 12.12 -1.23 -24.71
N SER A 112 12.47 -2.47 -25.04
CA SER A 112 12.09 -3.16 -26.28
C SER A 112 10.79 -3.96 -26.18
N GLY A 113 9.98 -3.74 -25.15
CA GLY A 113 8.62 -4.31 -25.07
C GLY A 113 7.79 -4.02 -26.34
N PRO A 114 6.79 -4.85 -26.65
CA PRO A 114 6.00 -4.72 -27.87
C PRO A 114 5.39 -3.31 -27.97
N PRO A 115 5.23 -2.77 -29.19
CA PRO A 115 4.64 -1.45 -29.39
C PRO A 115 3.29 -1.36 -28.67
N CYS A 116 3.07 -0.24 -27.98
CA CYS A 116 1.87 -0.02 -27.19
C CYS A 116 0.62 -0.26 -28.06
N PRO A 117 -0.32 -1.14 -27.66
CA PRO A 117 -1.52 -1.40 -28.44
C PRO A 117 -2.28 -0.10 -28.68
N ALA A 118 -2.83 0.10 -29.89
CA ALA A 118 -3.53 1.34 -30.25
C ALA A 118 -4.64 1.74 -29.26
N ARG A 119 -5.22 0.77 -28.53
CA ARG A 119 -6.20 0.96 -27.43
C ARG A 119 -5.66 1.79 -26.25
N TRP A 120 -4.35 1.78 -26.01
CA TRP A 120 -3.69 2.46 -24.90
C TRP A 120 -2.91 3.71 -25.32
N ARG A 121 -3.00 4.13 -26.60
CA ARG A 121 -2.47 5.44 -26.99
C ARG A 121 -3.26 6.53 -26.25
N PRO A 122 -2.62 7.37 -25.44
CA PRO A 122 -3.30 8.51 -24.85
C PRO A 122 -3.85 9.37 -25.99
N ARG A 123 -5.18 9.57 -26.02
CA ARG A 123 -5.89 10.52 -26.91
C ARG A 123 -5.52 11.97 -26.53
N ARG A 124 -4.24 12.31 -26.56
CA ARG A 124 -3.75 13.68 -26.41
C ARG A 124 -3.28 14.14 -27.78
N ARG A 125 -4.24 14.64 -28.59
CA ARG A 125 -4.13 15.55 -29.75
C ARG A 125 -5.37 15.41 -30.63
N CYS A 126 -6.43 16.11 -30.27
CA CYS A 126 -7.52 16.53 -31.16
C CYS A 126 -8.01 17.91 -30.68
N THR A 127 -7.13 18.90 -30.75
CA THR A 127 -7.42 20.34 -30.86
C THR A 127 -6.19 20.97 -31.48
#